data_AF-A0A8T1YAV9-F1
#
_entry.id   AF-A0A8T1YAV9-F1
#
_cell.length_a   1.000
_cell.length_b   1.000
_cell.length_c   1.000
_cell.angle_alpha   90.00
_cell.angle_beta   90.00
_cell.angle_gamma   90.00
#
_symmetry.space_group_name_H-M   'P 1'
#
loop_
_entity.id
_entity.type
_entity.pdbx_description
1 polymer ?
#
loop_
_entity_poly.entity_id
_entity_poly.type
_entity_poly.pdbx_seq_one_letter_code
_entity_poly.pdbx_strand_id
1 'polypeptide(L)'
;MGRSQEQGQGQGPVHSIRLSTVGAIRPTETGTTHEPTGLDLAMKLHYLKAAYIYSAETARDLTVRHLKEAMFMLFDQIAWTTGRFSRRDSGRPYIKCNDCGTRFVEGQCNLTVEEWLSKPDRSVDEFLIYHQPIGPELTFSPLIYVQMIRFKCGGLGLGLSWANIIGDSFSLFYAFNLWAKAHYRRKDSCPNTL
;
A
#
# COMPACT_ATOMS: atom_id res chain seq x y z
N MET A 1 -17.69 -21.90 6.43
CA MET A 1 -18.19 -21.60 5.07
C MET A 1 -18.68 -20.16 5.06
N GLY A 2 -17.87 -19.24 4.52
CA GLY A 2 -18.18 -17.82 4.44
C GLY A 2 -17.43 -17.25 3.26
N ARG A 3 -18.19 -16.80 2.27
CA ARG A 3 -17.80 -16.34 0.92
C ARG A 3 -16.43 -15.68 0.85
N SER A 4 -15.52 -16.30 0.11
CA SER A 4 -14.42 -15.62 -0.57
C SER A 4 -15.01 -14.50 -1.41
N GLN A 5 -14.67 -13.25 -1.10
CA GLN A 5 -14.94 -12.12 -1.99
C GLN A 5 -14.00 -12.22 -3.20
N GLU A 6 -14.40 -13.03 -4.18
CA GLU A 6 -14.09 -12.81 -5.60
C GLU A 6 -15.03 -11.77 -6.24
N GLN A 7 -15.89 -11.12 -5.45
CA GLN A 7 -16.80 -10.08 -5.93
C GLN A 7 -16.15 -8.71 -5.83
N GLY A 8 -15.52 -8.29 -6.93
CA GLY A 8 -15.10 -6.89 -7.15
C GLY A 8 -14.29 -6.63 -8.43
N GLN A 9 -13.66 -7.65 -9.03
CA GLN A 9 -12.73 -7.43 -10.15
C GLN A 9 -13.31 -7.59 -11.57
N GLY A 10 -14.64 -7.67 -11.73
CA GLY A 10 -15.26 -8.01 -13.02
C GLY A 10 -15.94 -6.88 -13.80
N GLN A 11 -16.26 -5.72 -13.22
CA GLN A 11 -17.09 -4.68 -13.87
C GLN A 11 -16.68 -3.23 -13.51
N GLY A 12 -15.42 -3.02 -13.14
CA GLY A 12 -14.89 -1.67 -12.87
C GLY A 12 -14.15 -1.07 -14.07
N PRO A 13 -13.92 0.25 -14.10
CA PRO A 13 -13.10 0.90 -15.14
C PRO A 13 -11.61 0.49 -15.10
N VAL A 14 -11.18 -0.15 -14.01
CA VAL A 14 -9.81 -0.63 -13.78
C VAL A 14 -9.67 -2.09 -14.23
N HIS A 15 -8.62 -2.39 -14.97
CA HIS A 15 -8.34 -3.69 -15.58
C HIS A 15 -6.83 -3.96 -15.65
N SER A 16 -6.42 -5.09 -16.25
CA SER A 16 -5.01 -5.49 -16.39
C SER A 16 -4.25 -5.56 -15.07
N ILE A 17 -4.92 -6.04 -14.02
CA ILE A 17 -4.38 -6.07 -12.66
C ILE A 17 -3.19 -7.03 -12.56
N ARG A 18 -2.09 -6.57 -11.95
CA ARG A 18 -0.93 -7.39 -11.58
C ARG A 18 -0.58 -7.19 -10.12
N LEU A 19 -0.29 -8.27 -9.42
CA LEU A 19 0.08 -8.22 -8.01
C LEU A 19 1.55 -8.61 -7.84
N SER A 20 2.23 -7.90 -6.96
CA SER A 20 3.60 -8.19 -6.57
C SER A 20 3.80 -7.86 -5.08
N THR A 21 4.86 -8.38 -4.48
CA THR A 21 5.21 -8.09 -3.09
C THR A 21 6.52 -7.34 -3.06
N VAL A 22 6.61 -6.29 -2.24
CA VAL A 22 7.81 -5.49 -2.06
C VAL A 22 8.31 -5.69 -0.63
N GLY A 23 9.52 -6.22 -0.48
CA GLY A 23 10.20 -6.42 0.81
C GLY A 23 11.27 -5.37 1.08
N ALA A 24 11.87 -5.43 2.26
CA ALA A 24 13.04 -4.63 2.62
C ALA A 24 14.27 -5.03 1.78
N ILE A 25 15.26 -4.14 1.66
CA ILE A 25 16.56 -4.51 1.06
C ILE A 25 17.38 -5.30 2.08
N ARG A 26 17.37 -4.82 3.33
CA ARG A 26 18.14 -5.42 4.41
C ARG A 26 17.26 -6.40 5.18
N PRO A 27 17.74 -7.61 5.47
CA PRO A 27 17.00 -8.56 6.28
C PRO A 27 16.80 -7.97 7.67
N THR A 28 15.59 -8.09 8.18
CA THR A 28 15.28 -7.77 9.58
C THR A 28 15.96 -8.79 10.49
N GLU A 29 16.42 -8.33 11.66
CA GLU A 29 17.04 -9.21 12.65
C GLU A 29 16.09 -10.35 13.07
N THR A 30 16.66 -11.54 13.28
CA THR A 30 15.86 -12.71 13.64
C THR A 30 15.21 -12.51 15.00
N GLY A 31 13.88 -12.67 15.05
CA GLY A 31 13.12 -12.52 16.29
C GLY A 31 12.61 -11.11 16.56
N THR A 32 12.87 -10.13 15.68
CA THR A 32 12.25 -8.80 15.80
C THR A 32 10.73 -8.91 15.74
N THR A 33 10.07 -8.29 16.72
CA THR A 33 8.62 -8.20 16.81
C THR A 33 8.18 -6.79 17.15
N HIS A 34 6.96 -6.44 16.74
CA HIS A 34 6.29 -5.23 17.18
C HIS A 34 5.03 -5.61 17.96
N GLU A 35 4.87 -5.03 19.14
CA GLU A 35 3.76 -5.30 20.05
C GLU A 35 2.79 -4.10 20.02
N PRO A 36 1.61 -4.24 19.39
CA PRO A 36 0.63 -3.15 19.38
C PRO A 36 0.20 -2.76 20.80
N THR A 37 0.06 -1.46 21.02
CA THR A 37 -0.44 -0.89 22.27
C THR A 37 -1.94 -1.16 22.44
N GLY A 38 -2.50 -0.87 23.61
CA GLY A 38 -3.95 -1.02 23.83
C GLY A 38 -4.79 -0.18 22.87
N LEU A 39 -4.30 1.02 22.50
CA LEU A 39 -4.96 1.89 21.53
C LEU A 39 -4.92 1.29 20.12
N ASP A 40 -3.76 0.75 19.72
CA ASP A 40 -3.62 0.07 18.42
C ASP A 40 -4.57 -1.13 18.30
N LEU A 41 -4.68 -1.93 19.37
CA LEU A 41 -5.58 -3.08 19.43
C LEU A 41 -7.06 -2.68 19.35
N ALA A 42 -7.44 -1.50 19.86
CA ALA A 42 -8.79 -0.96 19.68
C ALA A 42 -9.09 -0.67 18.20
N MET A 43 -8.06 -0.41 17.40
CA MET A 43 -8.16 -0.11 15.97
C MET A 43 -8.13 -1.37 15.06
N LYS A 44 -8.19 -2.58 15.61
CA LYS A 44 -8.01 -3.87 14.87
C LYS A 44 -8.96 -4.10 13.69
N LEU A 45 -10.14 -3.47 13.67
CA LEU A 45 -11.13 -3.59 12.58
C LEU A 45 -11.14 -2.37 11.65
N HIS A 46 -10.25 -1.42 11.87
CA HIS A 46 -10.21 -0.15 11.14
C HIS A 46 -9.03 -0.11 10.16
N TYR A 47 -9.29 0.51 9.02
CA TYR A 47 -8.30 0.70 7.96
C TYR A 47 -8.33 2.14 7.50
N LEU A 48 -7.15 2.72 7.34
CA LEU A 48 -6.99 4.01 6.70
C LEU A 48 -6.86 3.77 5.20
N LYS A 49 -7.69 4.47 4.43
CA LYS A 49 -7.72 4.38 2.97
C LYS A 49 -7.51 5.78 2.40
N ALA A 50 -6.59 5.90 1.44
CA ALA A 50 -6.31 7.16 0.77
C ALA A 50 -6.12 6.91 -0.73
N ALA A 51 -6.62 7.83 -1.57
CA ALA A 51 -6.37 7.83 -3.01
C ALA A 51 -5.82 9.19 -3.42
N TYR A 52 -4.71 9.19 -4.17
CA TYR A 52 -4.10 10.36 -4.76
C TYR A 52 -4.22 10.27 -6.28
N ILE A 53 -4.68 11.34 -6.91
CA ILE A 53 -4.86 11.39 -8.37
C ILE A 53 -3.92 12.46 -8.92
N TYR A 54 -3.08 12.07 -9.86
CA TYR A 54 -2.09 12.92 -10.50
C TYR A 54 -2.41 13.07 -11.99
N SER A 55 -2.24 14.29 -12.51
CA SER A 55 -2.31 14.56 -13.94
C SER A 55 -1.22 13.80 -14.70
N ALA A 56 -1.41 13.67 -16.02
CA ALA A 56 -0.43 13.02 -16.90
C ALA A 56 0.95 13.72 -16.87
N GLU A 57 0.95 15.05 -16.70
CA GLU A 57 2.18 15.83 -16.59
C GLU A 57 2.95 15.48 -15.32
N THR A 58 2.30 15.53 -14.15
CA THR A 58 2.94 15.21 -12.86
C THR A 58 3.36 13.74 -12.78
N ALA A 59 2.60 12.85 -13.40
CA ALA A 59 2.84 11.41 -13.35
C ALA A 59 3.84 10.88 -14.38
N ARG A 60 4.34 11.72 -15.30
CA ARG A 60 5.15 11.33 -16.46
C ARG A 60 6.34 10.45 -16.10
N ASP A 61 7.08 10.83 -15.06
CA ASP A 61 8.31 10.13 -14.62
C ASP A 61 8.04 9.07 -13.53
N LEU A 62 6.80 8.99 -13.04
CA LEU A 62 6.42 8.06 -11.97
C LEU A 62 6.19 6.67 -12.54
N THR A 63 7.21 5.81 -12.40
CA THR A 63 7.15 4.40 -12.78
C THR A 63 6.91 3.52 -11.56
N VAL A 64 6.37 2.32 -11.81
CA VAL A 64 6.22 1.25 -10.81
C VAL A 64 7.55 0.99 -10.12
N ARG A 65 8.64 0.89 -10.90
CA ARG A 65 9.99 0.66 -10.39
C ARG A 65 10.39 1.76 -9.41
N HIS A 66 10.25 3.03 -9.79
CA HIS A 66 10.60 4.16 -8.91
C HIS A 66 9.84 4.13 -7.58
N LEU A 67 8.54 3.82 -7.61
CA LEU A 67 7.71 3.73 -6.42
C LEU A 67 8.14 2.56 -5.52
N LYS A 68 8.28 1.35 -6.08
CA LYS A 68 8.70 0.16 -5.34
C LYS A 68 10.08 0.33 -4.72
N GLU A 69 11.05 0.82 -5.49
CA GLU A 69 12.40 1.01 -4.97
C GLU A 69 12.42 2.02 -3.82
N ALA A 70 11.60 3.07 -3.86
CA ALA A 70 11.54 4.07 -2.79
C ALA A 70 10.94 3.51 -1.49
N MET A 71 10.13 2.45 -1.56
CA MET A 71 9.58 1.76 -0.39
C MET A 71 10.65 1.03 0.42
N PHE A 72 11.77 0.66 -0.19
CA PHE A 72 12.85 -0.03 0.52
C PHE A 72 13.38 0.75 1.72
N MET A 73 13.52 2.08 1.58
CA MET A 73 13.97 2.95 2.67
C MET A 73 12.94 3.03 3.81
N LEU A 74 11.65 2.96 3.48
CA LEU A 74 10.57 2.92 4.48
C LEU A 74 10.65 1.62 5.28
N PHE A 75 10.83 0.50 4.61
CA PHE A 75 10.86 -0.83 5.24
C PHE A 75 12.08 -1.04 6.13
N ASP A 76 13.23 -0.51 5.72
CA ASP A 76 14.44 -0.50 6.55
C ASP A 76 14.26 0.33 7.83
N GLN A 77 13.40 1.35 7.84
CA GLN A 77 13.15 2.21 9.01
C GLN A 77 12.01 1.70 9.91
N ILE A 78 11.02 1.01 9.32
CA ILE A 78 9.79 0.60 10.01
C ILE A 78 9.52 -0.87 9.70
N ALA A 79 10.29 -1.77 10.30
CA ALA A 79 10.30 -3.19 9.97
C ALA A 79 8.93 -3.89 10.08
N TRP A 80 8.03 -3.44 10.95
CA TRP A 80 6.71 -4.06 11.07
C TRP A 80 5.80 -3.83 9.86
N THR A 81 6.11 -2.86 8.99
CA THR A 81 5.36 -2.61 7.75
C THR A 81 5.46 -3.75 6.73
N THR A 82 6.51 -4.57 6.82
CA THR A 82 6.70 -5.79 6.00
C THR A 82 6.37 -7.07 6.78
N GLY A 83 5.93 -6.95 8.03
CA GLY A 83 5.64 -8.07 8.92
C GLY A 83 4.29 -8.73 8.69
N ARG A 84 3.98 -9.72 9.53
CA ARG A 84 2.68 -10.42 9.57
C ARG A 84 2.19 -10.59 10.99
N PHE A 85 0.87 -10.60 11.16
CA PHE A 85 0.29 -10.86 12.47
C PHE A 85 0.50 -12.31 12.89
N SER A 86 0.77 -12.49 14.17
CA SER A 86 0.82 -13.76 14.87
C SER A 86 0.14 -13.59 16.23
N ARG A 87 -0.07 -14.69 16.94
CA ARG A 87 -0.66 -14.71 18.28
C ARG A 87 0.29 -15.39 19.24
N ARG A 88 0.47 -14.81 20.43
CA ARG A 88 1.12 -15.48 21.56
C ARG A 88 0.20 -16.55 22.12
N ASP A 89 0.75 -17.42 22.95
CA ASP A 89 -0.04 -18.42 23.71
C ASP A 89 -1.09 -17.76 24.61
N SER A 90 -0.82 -16.54 25.09
CA SER A 90 -1.78 -15.71 25.84
C SER A 90 -2.95 -15.19 25.00
N GLY A 91 -2.94 -15.41 23.68
CA GLY A 91 -3.92 -14.88 22.74
C GLY A 91 -3.68 -13.43 22.30
N ARG A 92 -2.72 -12.72 22.91
CA ARG A 92 -2.36 -11.34 22.51
C ARG A 92 -1.75 -11.34 21.11
N PRO A 93 -2.28 -10.55 20.15
CA PRO A 93 -1.70 -10.44 18.83
C PRO A 93 -0.45 -9.57 18.85
N TYR A 94 0.52 -9.94 18.03
CA TYR A 94 1.76 -9.20 17.80
C TYR A 94 2.15 -9.31 16.33
N ILE A 95 3.03 -8.43 15.86
CA ILE A 95 3.55 -8.46 14.50
C ILE A 95 4.93 -9.11 14.53
N LYS A 96 5.10 -10.18 13.77
CA LYS A 96 6.42 -10.76 13.49
C LYS A 96 7.02 -9.99 12.31
N CYS A 97 8.15 -9.34 12.50
CA CYS A 97 8.86 -8.63 11.44
C CYS A 97 9.67 -9.65 10.63
N ASN A 98 9.00 -10.34 9.72
CA ASN A 98 9.53 -11.49 8.96
C ASN A 98 9.73 -11.21 7.48
N ASP A 99 9.87 -9.94 7.10
CA ASP A 99 10.13 -9.46 5.73
C ASP A 99 9.21 -10.02 4.65
N CYS A 100 7.98 -10.42 5.00
CA CYS A 100 6.98 -10.91 4.05
C CYS A 100 6.47 -9.83 3.09
N GLY A 101 6.87 -8.57 3.32
CA GLY A 101 6.66 -7.46 2.41
C GLY A 101 5.24 -6.90 2.40
N THR A 102 5.10 -5.78 1.71
CA THR A 102 3.85 -5.08 1.42
C THR A 102 3.32 -5.49 0.05
N ARG A 103 2.00 -5.54 -0.11
CA ARG A 103 1.38 -5.85 -1.40
C ARG A 103 1.36 -4.61 -2.30
N PHE A 104 1.88 -4.76 -3.51
CA PHE A 104 1.84 -3.73 -4.55
C PHE A 104 0.98 -4.22 -5.73
N VAL A 105 -0.03 -3.45 -6.08
CA VAL A 105 -1.01 -3.74 -7.13
C VAL A 105 -0.84 -2.73 -8.26
N GLU A 106 -0.72 -3.24 -9.48
CA GLU A 106 -0.59 -2.44 -10.70
C GLU A 106 -1.82 -2.66 -11.55
N GLY A 107 -2.25 -1.64 -12.30
CA GLY A 107 -3.33 -1.78 -13.25
C GLY A 107 -3.48 -0.60 -14.20
N GLN A 108 -4.48 -0.69 -15.06
CA GLN A 108 -4.82 0.33 -16.04
C GLN A 108 -6.28 0.75 -15.91
N CYS A 109 -6.62 1.96 -16.32
CA CYS A 109 -7.98 2.50 -16.28
C CYS A 109 -8.37 3.07 -17.65
N ASN A 110 -9.56 2.71 -18.13
CA ASN A 110 -10.10 3.16 -19.42
C ASN A 110 -10.68 4.57 -19.40
N LEU A 111 -10.61 5.27 -18.26
CA LEU A 111 -11.02 6.65 -18.11
C LEU A 111 -9.81 7.58 -18.17
N THR A 112 -10.02 8.85 -18.51
CA THR A 112 -9.07 9.93 -18.21
C THR A 112 -9.23 10.36 -16.75
N VAL A 113 -8.28 11.15 -16.25
CA VAL A 113 -8.38 11.76 -14.92
C VAL A 113 -9.60 12.69 -14.84
N GLU A 114 -9.88 13.46 -15.89
CA GLU A 114 -11.02 14.37 -15.96
C GLU A 114 -12.35 13.62 -15.96
N GLU A 115 -12.45 12.53 -16.75
CA GLU A 115 -13.62 11.64 -16.77
C GLU A 115 -13.85 10.94 -15.41
N TRP A 116 -12.78 10.68 -14.66
CA TRP A 116 -12.85 10.12 -13.32
C TRP A 116 -13.31 11.14 -12.28
N LEU A 117 -12.77 12.35 -12.33
CA LEU A 117 -13.10 13.44 -11.41
C LEU A 117 -14.50 14.01 -11.66
N SER A 118 -15.02 13.91 -12.89
CA SER A 118 -16.37 14.35 -13.23
C SER A 118 -17.48 13.39 -12.80
N LYS A 119 -17.13 12.20 -12.27
CA LYS A 119 -18.12 11.27 -11.73
C LYS A 119 -18.80 11.88 -10.50
N PRO A 120 -20.15 11.95 -10.48
CA PRO A 120 -20.89 12.55 -9.37
C PRO A 120 -20.83 11.68 -8.12
N ASP A 121 -20.83 10.35 -8.28
CA ASP A 121 -20.65 9.41 -7.18
C ASP A 121 -19.16 9.13 -6.96
N ARG A 122 -18.67 9.41 -5.75
CA ARG A 122 -17.28 9.17 -5.35
C ARG A 122 -17.01 7.75 -4.86
N SER A 123 -18.02 6.88 -4.78
CA SER A 123 -17.81 5.44 -4.54
C SER A 123 -16.84 4.81 -5.55
N VAL A 124 -16.74 5.41 -6.75
CA VAL A 124 -15.76 5.03 -7.78
C VAL A 124 -14.31 5.07 -7.29
N ASP A 125 -13.98 5.91 -6.31
CA ASP A 125 -12.62 6.01 -5.74
C ASP A 125 -12.19 4.71 -5.04
N GLU A 126 -13.13 3.85 -4.63
CA GLU A 126 -12.82 2.53 -4.09
C GLU A 126 -12.11 1.62 -5.11
N PHE A 127 -12.34 1.82 -6.42
CA PHE A 127 -11.63 1.08 -7.46
C PHE A 127 -10.15 1.45 -7.55
N LEU A 128 -9.71 2.58 -6.97
CA LEU A 128 -8.29 2.94 -6.86
C LEU A 128 -7.62 2.35 -5.63
N ILE A 129 -8.38 1.75 -4.70
CA ILE A 129 -7.87 1.31 -3.39
C ILE A 129 -8.08 -0.19 -3.22
N TYR A 130 -7.03 -0.96 -3.50
CA TYR A 130 -7.01 -2.38 -3.25
C TYR A 130 -6.96 -2.61 -1.75
N HIS A 131 -7.89 -3.42 -1.25
CA HIS A 131 -8.00 -3.70 0.16
C HIS A 131 -8.46 -5.13 0.38
N GLN A 132 -7.76 -5.83 1.29
CA GLN A 132 -8.23 -7.07 1.88
C GLN A 132 -8.07 -6.97 3.40
N PRO A 133 -9.12 -7.26 4.19
CA PRO A 133 -9.02 -7.30 5.65
C PRO A 133 -7.97 -8.32 6.11
N ILE A 134 -7.36 -8.05 7.25
CA ILE A 134 -6.44 -8.97 7.91
C ILE A 134 -7.22 -10.17 8.47
N GLY A 135 -6.77 -11.37 8.13
CA GLY A 135 -7.36 -12.64 8.56
C GLY A 135 -8.20 -13.34 7.47
N PRO A 136 -8.67 -14.58 7.71
CA PRO A 136 -8.46 -15.39 8.92
C PRO A 136 -7.01 -15.86 9.10
N GLU A 137 -6.27 -15.97 8.00
CA GLU A 137 -4.86 -16.39 7.98
C GLU A 137 -3.92 -15.19 8.24
N LEU A 138 -3.74 -14.89 9.53
CA LEU A 138 -2.93 -13.75 9.99
C LEU A 138 -1.48 -13.78 9.45
N THR A 139 -0.92 -14.97 9.28
CA THR A 139 0.44 -15.19 8.81
C THR A 139 0.65 -14.84 7.34
N PHE A 140 -0.41 -14.76 6.55
CA PHE A 140 -0.33 -14.43 5.12
C PHE A 140 -0.85 -13.04 4.78
N SER A 141 -1.66 -12.45 5.66
CA SER A 141 -2.33 -11.16 5.45
C SER A 141 -1.36 -9.97 5.51
N PRO A 142 -1.11 -9.26 4.40
CA PRO A 142 -0.36 -8.00 4.40
C PRO A 142 -1.03 -6.93 5.26
N LEU A 143 -0.22 -6.04 5.86
CA LEU A 143 -0.69 -4.94 6.70
C LEU A 143 -0.95 -3.66 5.89
N ILE A 144 -0.30 -3.56 4.72
CA ILE A 144 -0.36 -2.43 3.81
C ILE A 144 -0.59 -2.95 2.39
N TYR A 145 -1.40 -2.22 1.65
CA TYR A 145 -1.58 -2.37 0.20
C TYR A 145 -1.33 -1.03 -0.46
N VAL A 146 -0.56 -1.05 -1.54
CA VAL A 146 -0.34 0.09 -2.42
C VAL A 146 -0.86 -0.28 -3.80
N GLN A 147 -1.71 0.55 -4.40
CA GLN A 147 -2.25 0.34 -5.73
C GLN A 147 -1.86 1.50 -6.65
N MET A 148 -1.27 1.19 -7.79
CA MET A 148 -0.86 2.14 -8.82
C MET A 148 -1.64 1.86 -10.11
N ILE A 149 -2.55 2.76 -10.48
CA ILE A 149 -3.38 2.67 -11.68
C ILE A 149 -3.00 3.75 -12.69
N ARG A 150 -2.67 3.34 -13.92
CA ARG A 150 -2.44 4.26 -15.03
C ARG A 150 -3.76 4.55 -15.76
N PHE A 151 -4.16 5.81 -15.84
CA PHE A 151 -5.29 6.26 -16.66
C PHE A 151 -4.92 6.29 -18.14
N LYS A 152 -5.90 6.16 -19.05
CA LYS A 152 -5.63 6.17 -20.51
C LYS A 152 -4.98 7.47 -21.00
N CYS A 153 -5.19 8.59 -20.30
CA CYS A 153 -4.55 9.87 -20.61
C CYS A 153 -3.10 9.97 -20.11
N GLY A 154 -2.55 8.93 -19.48
CA GLY A 154 -1.21 8.94 -18.86
C GLY A 154 -1.19 9.40 -17.40
N GLY A 155 -2.32 9.92 -16.88
CA GLY A 155 -2.48 10.24 -15.47
C GLY A 155 -2.33 9.01 -14.55
N LEU A 156 -2.21 9.26 -13.25
CA LEU A 156 -1.96 8.20 -12.26
C LEU A 156 -2.91 8.29 -11.06
N GLY A 157 -3.48 7.15 -10.68
CA GLY A 157 -4.15 6.95 -9.40
C GLY A 157 -3.25 6.14 -8.48
N LEU A 158 -2.97 6.66 -7.29
CA LEU A 158 -2.20 5.98 -6.26
C LEU A 158 -3.08 5.77 -5.03
N GLY A 159 -3.52 4.53 -4.81
CA GLY A 159 -4.28 4.12 -3.65
C GLY A 159 -3.42 3.51 -2.56
N LEU A 160 -3.81 3.75 -1.31
CA LEU A 160 -3.20 3.19 -0.11
C LEU A 160 -4.29 2.58 0.76
N SER A 161 -4.05 1.37 1.24
CA SER A 161 -4.79 0.77 2.35
C SER A 161 -3.82 0.38 3.46
N TRP A 162 -4.07 0.90 4.65
CA TRP A 162 -3.21 0.77 5.81
C TRP A 162 -4.01 0.25 7.00
N ALA A 163 -3.58 -0.85 7.60
CA ALA A 163 -4.21 -1.38 8.80
C ALA A 163 -3.99 -0.44 9.99
N ASN A 164 -5.05 0.13 10.56
CA ASN A 164 -4.92 1.18 11.59
C ASN A 164 -4.29 0.65 12.90
N ILE A 165 -4.31 -0.67 13.10
CA ILE A 165 -3.58 -1.37 14.18
C ILE A 165 -2.04 -1.24 14.11
N ILE A 166 -1.46 -0.80 12.99
CA ILE A 166 0.00 -0.58 12.89
C ILE A 166 0.39 0.90 12.99
N GLY A 167 -0.59 1.78 13.20
CA GLY A 167 -0.40 3.22 13.33
C GLY A 167 -1.60 4.01 12.80
N ASP A 168 -1.82 5.15 13.43
CA ASP A 168 -2.87 6.12 13.09
C ASP A 168 -2.57 6.93 11.82
N SER A 169 -3.41 7.93 11.53
CA SER A 169 -3.24 8.80 10.36
C SER A 169 -1.94 9.59 10.39
N PHE A 170 -1.47 10.03 11.56
CA PHE A 170 -0.18 10.70 11.69
C PHE A 170 0.98 9.78 11.33
N SER A 171 0.92 8.53 11.78
CA SER A 171 1.89 7.48 11.45
C SER A 171 1.91 7.18 9.94
N LEU A 172 0.72 7.09 9.33
CA LEU A 172 0.57 6.94 7.87
C LEU A 172 1.20 8.12 7.11
N PHE A 173 0.91 9.37 7.51
CA PHE A 173 1.48 10.55 6.87
C PHE A 173 2.99 10.62 7.04
N TYR A 174 3.51 10.26 8.21
CA TYR A 174 4.95 10.16 8.45
C TYR A 174 5.62 9.14 7.50
N ALA A 175 5.06 7.93 7.41
CA ALA A 175 5.53 6.89 6.50
C ALA A 175 5.47 7.33 5.02
N PHE A 176 4.36 7.96 4.60
CA PHE A 176 4.19 8.46 3.25
C PHE A 176 5.21 9.57 2.92
N ASN A 177 5.48 10.48 3.87
CA ASN A 177 6.49 11.52 3.70
C ASN A 177 7.91 10.94 3.61
N LEU A 178 8.24 9.92 4.39
CA LEU A 178 9.51 9.20 4.25
C LEU A 178 9.66 8.57 2.87
N TRP A 179 8.59 7.92 2.39
CA TRP A 179 8.56 7.31 1.06
C TRP A 179 8.73 8.35 -0.06
N ALA A 180 8.00 9.46 0.00
CA ALA A 180 8.10 10.54 -0.98
C ALA A 180 9.50 11.18 -0.99
N LYS A 181 10.10 11.41 0.18
CA LYS A 181 11.48 11.92 0.29
C LYS A 181 12.52 10.94 -0.26
N ALA A 182 12.34 9.64 -0.02
CA ALA A 182 13.21 8.61 -0.58
C ALA A 182 13.14 8.58 -2.11
N HIS A 183 11.95 8.80 -2.69
CA HIS A 183 11.80 8.94 -4.13
C HIS A 183 12.55 10.19 -4.67
N TYR A 184 12.36 11.35 -4.03
CA TYR A 184 13.01 12.60 -4.45
C TYR A 184 14.54 12.53 -4.40
N ARG A 185 15.12 12.04 -3.29
CA ARG A 185 16.58 11.92 -3.14
C ARG A 185 17.23 11.05 -4.21
N ARG A 186 16.50 10.06 -4.75
CA ARG A 186 17.00 9.23 -5.85
C ARG A 186 17.02 9.96 -7.19
N LYS A 187 16.13 10.94 -7.40
CA LYS A 187 16.15 11.79 -8.59
C LYS A 187 17.41 12.68 -8.61
N ASP A 188 17.87 13.12 -7.44
CA ASP A 188 19.12 13.91 -7.31
C ASP A 188 20.39 13.06 -7.49
N SER A 189 20.37 11.77 -7.12
CA SER A 189 21.54 10.88 -7.25
C SER A 189 21.75 10.29 -8.65
N CYS A 190 20.79 10.44 -9.56
CA CYS A 190 20.93 10.07 -10.97
C CYS A 190 20.95 11.34 -11.83
N PRO A 191 22.12 11.95 -12.09
CA PRO A 191 22.20 12.96 -13.14
C PRO A 191 21.85 12.29 -14.46
N ASN A 192 20.89 12.87 -15.19
CA ASN A 192 20.46 12.45 -16.52
C ASN A 192 21.68 12.11 -17.38
N THR A 193 21.87 10.84 -17.68
CA THR A 193 22.79 10.46 -18.76
C THR A 193 22.02 10.71 -20.05
N LEU A 194 22.36 11.82 -20.71
CA LEU A 194 22.00 12.13 -22.09
C LEU A 194 22.51 11.04 -23.04
#